data_AF-A0A7S0JID9-F1
#
_entry.id   AF-A0A7S0JID9-F1
#
_cell.length_a   1.000
_cell.length_b   1.000
_cell.length_c   1.000
_cell.angle_alpha   90.00
_cell.angle_beta   90.00
_cell.angle_gamma   90.00
#
_symmetry.space_group_name_H-M   'P 1'
#
loop_
_entity.id
_entity.type
_entity.pdbx_description
1 polymer ?
#
loop_
_entity_poly.entity_id
_entity_poly.type
_entity_poly.pdbx_seq_one_letter_code
_entity_poly.pdbx_strand_id
1 'polypeptide(L)'
;ARHMGRAAPQGLVCIDDYAWWKRHDYSPAAGKPLWVTLDDESVHHIFIDDNIHNDANDSIVAVRMRRTLSGPFSPISGEATRRLQGVFLVRCPAIEPILNHSWFLDQIDKCEEARARDFATREQQQRLAFL
;
A
#
# COMPACT_ATOMS: atom_id res chain seq x y z
N ALA A 1 20.56 30.10 -15.21
CA ALA A 1 19.47 29.29 -14.63
C ALA A 1 20.10 28.14 -13.86
N ARG A 2 19.92 28.08 -12.52
CA ARG A 2 20.43 26.97 -11.71
C ARG A 2 19.51 25.76 -11.93
N HIS A 3 20.02 24.72 -12.58
CA HIS A 3 19.43 23.39 -12.45
C HIS A 3 19.53 23.00 -10.97
N MET A 4 18.41 23.05 -10.25
CA MET A 4 18.32 22.38 -8.97
C MET A 4 18.44 20.89 -9.27
N GLY A 5 19.60 20.30 -8.96
CA GLY A 5 19.83 18.87 -9.11
C GLY A 5 18.77 18.12 -8.29
N ARG A 6 17.98 17.27 -8.94
CA ARG A 6 17.11 16.31 -8.24
C ARG A 6 17.99 15.52 -7.27
N ALA A 7 17.59 15.48 -6.00
CA ALA A 7 18.23 14.62 -5.03
C ALA A 7 18.28 13.18 -5.57
N ALA A 8 19.39 12.50 -5.35
CA ALA A 8 19.50 11.08 -5.71
C ALA A 8 18.35 10.31 -5.04
N PRO A 9 17.72 9.35 -5.74
CA PRO A 9 16.69 8.51 -5.14
C PRO A 9 17.27 7.84 -3.90
N GLN A 10 16.63 8.05 -2.76
CA GLN A 10 17.00 7.43 -1.50
C GLN A 10 16.31 6.06 -1.45
N GLY A 11 17.11 5.01 -1.25
CA GLY A 11 16.61 3.63 -1.16
C GLY A 11 17.09 2.97 0.11
N LEU A 12 16.22 2.18 0.73
CA LEU A 12 16.56 1.26 1.80
C LEU A 12 16.42 -0.16 1.25
N VAL A 13 17.43 -0.99 1.46
CA VAL A 13 17.38 -2.41 1.13
C VAL A 13 17.25 -3.21 2.42
N CYS A 14 16.18 -3.98 2.51
CA CYS A 14 15.93 -4.91 3.61
C CYS A 14 15.75 -6.32 3.02
N ILE A 15 16.12 -7.34 3.80
CA ILE A 15 15.86 -8.74 3.47
C ILE A 15 14.68 -9.18 4.33
N ASP A 16 13.74 -9.89 3.72
CA ASP A 16 12.61 -10.47 4.44
C ASP A 16 12.95 -11.83 5.07
N ASP A 17 12.19 -12.20 6.10
CA ASP A 17 12.28 -13.53 6.70
C ASP A 17 11.14 -14.40 6.21
N TYR A 18 11.32 -14.96 5.00
CA TYR A 18 10.33 -15.87 4.41
C TYR A 18 10.08 -17.12 5.27
N ALA A 19 11.12 -17.64 5.95
CA ALA A 19 10.99 -18.82 6.80
C ALA A 19 10.13 -18.53 8.04
N TRP A 20 10.25 -17.33 8.61
CA TRP A 20 9.35 -16.85 9.64
C TRP A 20 7.92 -16.79 9.13
N TRP A 21 7.66 -16.09 8.01
CA TRP A 21 6.31 -15.93 7.47
C TRP A 21 5.65 -17.28 7.15
N LYS A 22 6.39 -18.20 6.51
CA LYS A 22 5.93 -19.56 6.21
C LYS A 22 5.60 -20.40 7.45
N ARG A 23 6.40 -20.31 8.53
CA ARG A 23 6.12 -21.01 9.79
C ARG A 23 4.90 -20.45 10.55
N HIS A 24 4.41 -19.29 10.14
CA HIS A 24 3.19 -18.66 10.67
C HIS A 24 2.06 -18.72 9.64
N ASP A 25 2.03 -19.79 8.83
CA ASP A 25 0.97 -20.09 7.87
C ASP A 25 0.67 -18.95 6.90
N TYR A 26 1.70 -18.19 6.51
CA TYR A 26 1.57 -17.05 5.59
C TYR A 26 0.64 -15.93 6.12
N SER A 27 0.42 -15.91 7.44
CA SER A 27 -0.44 -14.93 8.07
C SER A 27 0.05 -13.49 7.82
N PRO A 28 -0.85 -12.55 7.46
CA PRO A 28 -0.53 -11.14 7.35
C PRO A 28 0.10 -10.56 8.62
N ALA A 29 -0.19 -11.11 9.80
CA ALA A 29 0.39 -10.62 11.06
C ALA A 29 1.92 -10.88 11.15
N ALA A 30 2.43 -11.88 10.43
CA ALA A 30 3.84 -12.23 10.34
C ALA A 30 4.54 -11.66 9.09
N GLY A 31 3.83 -10.88 8.28
CA GLY A 31 4.33 -10.29 7.04
C GLY A 31 5.16 -9.01 7.21
N LYS A 32 5.56 -8.43 6.08
CA LYS A 32 6.26 -7.16 5.95
C LYS A 32 5.34 -6.01 6.38
N PRO A 33 5.78 -5.10 7.26
CA PRO A 33 4.93 -4.02 7.73
C PRO A 33 4.69 -2.95 6.65
N LEU A 34 3.44 -2.49 6.55
CA LEU A 34 3.06 -1.29 5.81
C LEU A 34 2.31 -0.34 6.74
N TRP A 35 2.82 0.87 6.92
CA TRP A 35 2.20 1.90 7.75
C TRP A 35 1.48 2.94 6.89
N VAL A 36 0.18 3.13 7.13
CA VAL A 36 -0.65 4.08 6.36
C VAL A 36 -1.29 5.09 7.31
N THR A 37 -1.13 6.37 6.99
CA THR A 37 -1.90 7.46 7.62
C THR A 37 -3.01 7.85 6.65
N LEU A 38 -4.28 7.72 7.06
CA LEU A 38 -5.41 7.94 6.17
C LEU A 38 -5.55 9.39 5.70
N ASP A 39 -5.35 10.33 6.61
CA ASP A 39 -5.57 11.76 6.35
C ASP A 39 -4.29 12.46 5.85
N ASP A 40 -3.21 11.71 5.58
CA ASP A 40 -1.97 12.27 5.03
C ASP A 40 -2.01 12.26 3.50
N GLU A 41 -2.48 13.35 2.91
CA GLU A 41 -2.54 13.51 1.46
C GLU A 41 -1.16 13.69 0.81
N SER A 42 -0.13 14.04 1.59
CA SER A 42 1.20 14.38 1.06
C SER A 42 1.99 13.16 0.57
N VAL A 43 1.64 11.96 1.05
CA VAL A 43 2.30 10.71 0.70
C VAL A 43 1.26 9.64 0.37
N HIS A 44 1.46 8.94 -0.74
CA HIS A 44 0.75 7.71 -1.07
C HIS A 44 1.69 6.52 -1.02
N HIS A 45 1.58 5.70 0.04
CA HIS A 45 2.35 4.46 0.12
C HIS A 45 1.75 3.39 -0.79
N ILE A 46 2.55 2.85 -1.71
CA ILE A 46 2.17 1.74 -2.60
C ILE A 46 3.12 0.57 -2.31
N PHE A 47 2.57 -0.59 -1.98
CA PHE A 47 3.30 -1.83 -1.72
C PHE A 47 3.08 -2.81 -2.87
N ILE A 48 4.17 -3.24 -3.50
CA ILE A 48 4.14 -4.15 -4.65
C ILE A 48 4.91 -5.42 -4.31
N ASP A 49 4.25 -6.57 -4.37
CA ASP A 49 4.83 -7.89 -4.07
C ASP A 49 3.98 -8.98 -4.74
N ASP A 50 4.58 -10.10 -5.14
CA ASP A 50 3.88 -11.21 -5.80
C ASP A 50 3.04 -12.06 -4.84
N ASN A 51 3.37 -12.02 -3.54
CA ASN A 51 2.72 -12.74 -2.45
C ASN A 51 1.57 -11.95 -1.78
N ILE A 52 1.03 -10.94 -2.47
CA ILE A 52 -0.22 -10.28 -2.08
C ILE A 52 -1.38 -11.09 -2.68
N HIS A 53 -2.09 -11.85 -1.85
CA HIS A 53 -3.20 -12.69 -2.27
C HIS A 53 -4.56 -12.05 -1.97
N ASN A 54 -5.59 -12.39 -2.74
CA ASN A 54 -6.97 -11.97 -2.47
C ASN A 54 -7.60 -12.88 -1.39
N ASP A 55 -6.90 -13.04 -0.28
CA ASP A 55 -7.26 -13.85 0.89
C ASP A 55 -7.00 -13.02 2.16
N ALA A 56 -7.88 -13.12 3.15
CA ALA A 56 -7.79 -12.35 4.37
C ALA A 56 -6.77 -12.95 5.35
N ASN A 57 -6.47 -14.23 5.21
CA ASN A 57 -5.58 -14.97 6.10
C ASN A 57 -4.22 -15.26 5.48
N ASP A 58 -4.02 -14.89 4.21
CA ASP A 58 -2.79 -15.12 3.46
C ASP A 58 -2.40 -13.85 2.69
N SER A 59 -1.33 -13.20 3.16
CA SER A 59 -0.69 -12.08 2.47
C SER A 59 0.65 -11.79 3.12
N ILE A 60 1.64 -11.44 2.31
CA ILE A 60 2.95 -10.99 2.80
C ILE A 60 2.90 -9.63 3.51
N VAL A 61 1.79 -8.88 3.46
CA VAL A 61 1.73 -7.50 3.97
C VAL A 61 0.97 -7.38 5.29
N ALA A 62 1.67 -6.91 6.32
CA ALA A 62 1.15 -6.58 7.63
C ALA A 62 0.75 -5.11 7.72
N VAL A 63 -0.47 -4.77 7.29
CA VAL A 63 -0.93 -3.37 7.28
C VAL A 63 -1.19 -2.87 8.70
N ARG A 64 -0.72 -1.65 8.98
CA ARG A 64 -0.95 -0.88 10.19
C ARG A 64 -1.47 0.50 9.79
N MET A 65 -2.63 0.89 10.31
CA MET A 65 -3.26 2.16 9.94
C MET A 65 -3.44 3.05 11.14
N ARG A 66 -3.35 4.36 10.89
CA ARG A 66 -3.81 5.41 11.78
C ARG A 66 -4.63 6.43 10.98
N ARG A 67 -5.47 7.19 11.66
CA ARG A 67 -6.25 8.24 11.03
C ARG A 67 -5.39 9.47 10.74
N THR A 68 -4.84 10.08 11.78
CA THR A 68 -4.05 11.32 11.71
C THR A 68 -2.56 11.07 11.98
N LEU A 69 -1.71 12.06 11.67
CA LEU A 69 -0.26 12.00 11.92
C LEU A 69 0.15 11.87 13.40
N SER A 70 -0.73 12.25 14.33
CA SER A 70 -0.50 12.17 15.78
C SER A 70 -1.04 10.89 16.42
N GLY A 71 -1.84 10.11 15.70
CA GLY A 71 -2.45 8.88 16.22
C GLY A 71 -1.49 7.68 16.27
N PRO A 72 -1.76 6.68 17.13
CA PRO A 72 -1.06 5.42 17.11
C PRO A 72 -1.45 4.59 15.88
N PHE A 73 -0.52 3.79 15.38
CA PHE A 73 -0.81 2.79 14.36
C PHE A 73 -1.42 1.54 14.99
N SER A 74 -2.49 1.03 14.39
CA SER A 74 -3.16 -0.21 14.80
C SER A 74 -3.22 -1.20 13.65
N PRO A 75 -3.13 -2.52 13.93
CA PRO A 75 -3.41 -3.53 12.92
C PRO A 75 -4.85 -3.43 12.41
N ILE A 76 -5.02 -3.73 11.12
CA ILE A 76 -6.34 -3.88 10.52
C ILE A 76 -6.63 -5.35 10.27
N SER A 77 -7.91 -5.70 10.09
CA SER A 77 -8.28 -7.08 9.75
C SER A 77 -7.81 -7.44 8.35
N GLY A 78 -7.64 -8.74 8.09
CA GLY A 78 -7.32 -9.25 6.74
C GLY A 78 -8.33 -8.81 5.67
N GLU A 79 -9.62 -8.79 6.00
CA GLU A 79 -10.66 -8.27 5.13
C GLU A 79 -10.49 -6.77 4.84
N ALA A 80 -10.05 -5.98 5.82
CA ALA A 80 -9.71 -4.58 5.58
C ALA A 80 -8.46 -4.46 4.69
N THR A 81 -7.44 -5.29 4.91
CA THR A 81 -6.24 -5.36 4.06
C THR A 81 -6.60 -5.68 2.61
N ARG A 82 -7.46 -6.67 2.36
CA ARG A 82 -7.93 -7.01 1.00
C ARG A 82 -8.58 -5.83 0.29
N ARG A 83 -9.39 -5.04 1.00
CA ARG A 83 -10.02 -3.83 0.43
C ARG A 83 -9.03 -2.74 0.03
N LEU A 84 -7.77 -2.81 0.47
CA LEU A 84 -6.72 -1.88 0.06
C LEU A 84 -6.04 -2.28 -1.24
N GLN A 85 -6.33 -3.46 -1.80
CA GLN A 85 -5.78 -3.88 -3.10
C GLN A 85 -6.25 -2.97 -4.23
N GLY A 86 -5.32 -2.61 -5.11
CA GLY A 86 -5.52 -1.63 -6.18
C GLY A 86 -5.44 -0.17 -5.73
N VAL A 87 -5.35 0.09 -4.42
CA VAL A 87 -5.13 1.44 -3.88
C VAL A 87 -3.74 1.53 -3.25
N PHE A 88 -3.49 0.77 -2.18
CA PHE A 88 -2.20 0.76 -1.47
C PHE A 88 -1.40 -0.53 -1.73
N LEU A 89 -2.05 -1.60 -2.18
CA LEU A 89 -1.45 -2.92 -2.36
C LEU A 89 -1.62 -3.38 -3.81
N VAL A 90 -0.54 -3.83 -4.44
CA VAL A 90 -0.56 -4.33 -5.81
C VAL A 90 0.13 -5.68 -5.87
N ARG A 91 -0.59 -6.71 -6.32
CA ARG A 91 0.04 -8.00 -6.59
C ARG A 91 0.89 -7.89 -7.85
N CYS A 92 2.17 -8.22 -7.72
CA CYS A 92 3.10 -8.28 -8.85
C CYS A 92 3.01 -9.64 -9.56
N PRO A 93 2.58 -9.71 -10.82
CA PRO A 93 2.71 -10.94 -11.60
C PRO A 93 4.19 -11.15 -11.99
N ALA A 94 4.62 -12.41 -12.05
CA ALA A 94 6.04 -12.72 -12.31
C ALA A 94 6.56 -12.26 -13.68
N ILE A 95 5.71 -12.18 -14.70
CA ILE A 95 6.12 -11.99 -16.10
C ILE A 95 5.78 -10.60 -16.64
N GLU A 96 4.62 -10.04 -16.29
CA GLU A 96 4.15 -8.77 -16.88
C GLU A 96 5.16 -7.61 -16.79
N PRO A 97 5.82 -7.36 -15.64
CA PRO A 97 6.77 -6.26 -15.51
C PRO A 97 8.07 -6.49 -16.30
N ILE A 98 8.35 -7.73 -16.70
CA ILE A 98 9.47 -8.08 -17.58
C ILE A 98 9.12 -7.72 -19.03
N LEU A 99 7.87 -7.94 -19.45
CA LEU A 99 7.42 -7.71 -20.81
C LEU A 99 6.99 -6.26 -21.08
N ASN A 100 6.51 -5.56 -20.04
CA ASN A 100 6.08 -4.17 -20.11
C ASN A 100 6.94 -3.29 -19.19
N HIS A 101 7.86 -2.53 -19.78
CA HIS A 101 8.76 -1.64 -19.02
C HIS A 101 8.03 -0.51 -18.29
N SER A 102 6.82 -0.15 -18.71
CA SER A 102 5.99 0.86 -18.03
C SER A 102 5.14 0.28 -16.91
N TRP A 103 5.14 -1.04 -16.70
CA TRP A 103 4.17 -1.70 -15.83
C TRP A 103 4.11 -1.10 -14.42
N PHE A 104 5.25 -0.84 -13.78
CA PHE A 104 5.28 -0.25 -12.44
C PHE A 104 4.71 1.18 -12.42
N LEU A 105 4.99 1.98 -13.45
CA LEU A 105 4.44 3.33 -13.58
C LEU A 105 2.92 3.27 -13.78
N ASP A 106 2.45 2.37 -14.65
CA ASP A 106 1.02 2.16 -14.88
C ASP A 106 0.29 1.71 -13.60
N GLN A 107 0.93 0.91 -12.73
CA GLN A 107 0.34 0.55 -11.43
C GLN A 107 0.31 1.72 -10.47
N ILE A 108 1.35 2.55 -10.43
CA ILE A 108 1.38 3.76 -9.60
C ILE A 108 0.24 4.68 -10.01
N ASP A 109 0.09 4.98 -11.31
CA ASP A 109 -0.98 5.84 -11.83
C ASP A 109 -2.36 5.30 -11.43
N LYS A 110 -2.61 3.99 -11.62
CA LYS A 110 -3.87 3.35 -11.22
C LYS A 110 -4.17 3.48 -9.73
N CYS A 111 -3.15 3.30 -8.88
CA CYS A 111 -3.27 3.44 -7.45
C CYS A 111 -3.58 4.88 -7.05
N GLU A 112 -2.87 5.86 -7.62
CA GLU A 112 -3.10 7.28 -7.36
C GLU A 112 -4.51 7.73 -7.79
N GLU A 113 -4.98 7.30 -8.97
CA GLU A 113 -6.34 7.53 -9.41
C GLU A 113 -7.38 6.88 -8.48
N ALA A 114 -7.14 5.64 -8.04
CA ALA A 114 -8.04 4.94 -7.14
C ALA A 114 -8.13 5.63 -5.78
N ARG A 115 -6.99 6.10 -5.25
CA ARG A 115 -6.95 6.88 -4.00
C ARG A 115 -7.69 8.21 -4.13
N ALA A 116 -7.51 8.92 -5.25
CA ALA A 116 -8.21 10.18 -5.50
C ALA A 116 -9.74 9.99 -5.51
N ARG A 117 -10.23 8.91 -6.12
CA ARG A 117 -11.67 8.56 -6.11
C ARG A 117 -12.19 8.24 -4.70
N ASP A 118 -11.45 7.46 -3.92
CA ASP A 118 -11.82 7.11 -2.53
C ASP A 118 -11.84 8.36 -1.64
N PHE A 119 -10.86 9.25 -1.77
CA PHE A 119 -10.83 10.52 -1.05
C PHE A 119 -12.04 11.40 -1.36
N ALA A 120 -12.34 11.63 -2.65
CA ALA A 120 -13.50 12.41 -3.08
C ALA A 120 -14.82 11.83 -2.54
N THR A 121 -14.94 10.50 -2.53
CA THR A 121 -16.13 9.81 -2.00
C THR A 121 -16.28 10.04 -0.48
N ARG A 122 -15.19 9.95 0.27
CA ARG A 122 -15.19 10.19 1.73
C ARG A 122 -15.51 11.63 2.07
N GLU A 123 -14.95 12.60 1.34
CA GLU A 123 -15.31 14.01 1.51
C GLU A 123 -16.82 14.24 1.27
N GLN A 124 -17.36 13.66 0.19
CA GLN A 124 -18.79 13.79 -0.12
C GLN A 124 -19.67 13.18 0.97
N GLN A 125 -19.32 11.99 1.47
CA GLN A 125 -20.04 11.33 2.57
C GLN A 125 -20.00 12.14 3.86
N GLN A 126 -18.84 12.71 4.21
CA GLN A 126 -18.71 13.60 5.36
C GLN A 126 -19.60 14.84 5.20
N ARG A 127 -19.58 15.51 4.04
CA ARG A 127 -20.43 16.68 3.77
C ARG A 127 -21.92 16.36 3.90
N LEU A 128 -22.37 15.22 3.37
CA LEU A 128 -23.76 14.77 3.46
C LEU A 128 -24.18 14.41 4.90
N ALA A 129 -23.26 13.96 5.75
CA ALA A 129 -23.55 13.63 7.14
C ALA A 129 -23.83 14.86 8.04
N PHE A 130 -23.58 16.08 7.53
CA PHE A 130 -23.84 17.34 8.23
C PHE A 130 -25.07 18.12 7.70
N LEU A 131 -25.83 17.53 6.76
CA LEU A 131 -27.12 18.03 6.26
C LEU A 131 -28.28 17.24 6.88
#